data_AF-A0A9J6F543-F1
#
_entry.id   AF-A0A9J6F543-F1
#
_cell.length_a   1.000
_cell.length_b   1.000
_cell.length_c   1.000
_cell.angle_alpha   90.00
_cell.angle_beta   90.00
_cell.angle_gamma   90.00
#
_symmetry.space_group_name_H-M   'P 1'
#
loop_
_entity.id
_entity.type
_entity.pdbx_description
1 polymer ?
#
loop_
_entity_poly.entity_id
_entity_poly.type
_entity_poly.pdbx_seq_one_letter_code
_entity_poly.pdbx_strand_id
1 'polypeptide(L)'
;MTTDDLKNYTVRWVKPVSTTFQGNYTLFSVPPPGSGPVLAYILGIMDKFRSENESCLPDNITTLHSFGSLVRTKSGVLLNNQMDDFSRPGKPNVYGLAPSKANFIVPGKRPMSSMAPMVIVDDSGEVQLAMGGTGGSLITSGIALDTVTLHKHWDERTRVIVEAAQMAREQVTCISKPSVSLSEKELRFLEGFGARK
;
A
#
# COMPACT_ATOMS: atom_id res chain seq x y z
N MET A 1 -18.23 -8.41 -19.40
CA MET A 1 -17.10 -8.05 -20.29
C MET A 1 -17.44 -8.51 -21.68
N THR A 2 -17.57 -7.55 -22.59
CA THR A 2 -17.86 -7.75 -24.01
C THR A 2 -16.56 -7.63 -24.81
N THR A 3 -16.60 -7.98 -26.10
CA THR A 3 -15.47 -7.72 -27.01
C THR A 3 -15.21 -6.23 -27.18
N ASP A 4 -16.24 -5.40 -27.08
CA ASP A 4 -16.12 -3.96 -27.27
C ASP A 4 -15.44 -3.30 -26.08
N ASP A 5 -15.67 -3.82 -24.86
CA ASP A 5 -14.93 -3.40 -23.66
C ASP A 5 -13.41 -3.60 -23.83
N LEU A 6 -12.99 -4.70 -24.47
CA LEU A 6 -11.58 -5.00 -24.70
C LEU A 6 -10.97 -4.15 -25.82
N LYS A 7 -11.71 -3.96 -26.92
CA LYS A 7 -11.24 -3.14 -28.07
C LYS A 7 -11.07 -1.67 -27.71
N ASN A 8 -11.95 -1.16 -26.86
CA ASN A 8 -11.96 0.25 -26.48
C ASN A 8 -11.05 0.57 -25.28
N TYR A 9 -10.39 -0.43 -24.69
CA TYR A 9 -9.48 -0.22 -23.56
C TYR A 9 -8.16 0.39 -24.01
N THR A 10 -7.77 1.49 -23.35
CA THR A 10 -6.46 2.12 -23.53
C THR A 10 -5.83 2.42 -22.17
N VAL A 11 -4.51 2.19 -22.08
CA VAL A 11 -3.74 2.60 -20.91
C VAL A 11 -3.60 4.12 -20.89
N ARG A 12 -3.64 4.71 -19.70
CA ARG A 12 -3.55 6.16 -19.52
C ARG A 12 -2.25 6.51 -18.80
N TRP A 13 -1.45 7.37 -19.42
CA TRP A 13 -0.35 8.04 -18.75
C TRP A 13 -0.91 9.21 -17.94
N VAL A 14 -0.56 9.23 -16.65
CA VAL A 14 -1.06 10.23 -15.72
C VAL A 14 0.10 10.82 -14.94
N LYS A 15 0.01 12.12 -14.63
CA LYS A 15 1.00 12.78 -13.80
C LYS A 15 0.97 12.14 -12.40
N PRO A 16 2.13 11.77 -11.83
CA PRO A 16 2.18 11.22 -10.48
C PRO A 16 1.75 12.28 -9.47
N VAL A 17 1.26 11.79 -8.33
CA VAL A 17 1.13 12.58 -7.11
C VAL A 17 2.53 12.70 -6.53
N SER A 18 2.94 13.90 -6.14
CA SER A 18 4.25 14.14 -5.56
C SER A 18 4.14 14.87 -4.22
N THR A 19 5.02 14.53 -3.29
CA THR A 19 5.19 15.28 -2.02
C THR A 19 6.66 15.32 -1.64
N THR A 20 7.06 16.36 -0.91
CA THR A 20 8.36 16.37 -0.25
C THR A 20 8.37 15.35 0.89
N PHE A 21 9.51 14.69 1.07
CA PHE A 21 9.78 13.76 2.15
C PHE A 21 11.12 14.14 2.78
N GLN A 22 11.13 14.42 4.08
CA GLN A 22 12.33 14.77 4.86
C GLN A 22 13.13 15.97 4.33
N GLY A 23 12.45 16.90 3.65
CA GLY A 23 13.01 18.18 3.23
C GLY A 23 13.87 18.18 1.96
N ASN A 24 14.57 17.09 1.65
CA ASN A 24 15.51 17.01 0.50
C ASN A 24 15.21 15.85 -0.47
N TYR A 25 14.09 15.15 -0.27
CA TYR A 25 13.64 14.12 -1.19
C TYR A 25 12.25 14.43 -1.73
N THR A 26 12.00 14.01 -2.97
CA THR A 26 10.69 14.05 -3.60
C THR A 26 10.16 12.63 -3.75
N LEU A 27 9.02 12.37 -3.14
CA LEU A 27 8.27 11.12 -3.30
C LEU A 27 7.27 11.28 -4.43
N PHE A 28 7.26 10.34 -5.36
CA PHE A 28 6.27 10.20 -6.42
C PHE A 28 5.45 8.92 -6.21
N SER A 29 4.13 9.00 -6.39
CA SER A 29 3.24 7.84 -6.37
C SER A 29 2.06 8.02 -7.34
N VAL A 30 1.26 6.99 -7.50
CA VAL A 30 0.13 6.96 -8.44
C VAL A 30 -1.04 7.84 -7.97
N PRO A 31 -1.72 8.57 -8.86
CA PRO A 31 -2.95 9.29 -8.54
C PRO A 31 -4.14 8.33 -8.39
N PRO A 32 -5.32 8.83 -7.95
CA PRO A 32 -6.55 8.06 -7.98
C PRO A 32 -6.81 7.40 -9.35
N PRO A 33 -7.29 6.15 -9.40
CA PRO A 33 -7.91 5.38 -8.31
C PRO A 33 -6.92 4.61 -7.41
N GLY A 34 -5.61 4.79 -7.54
CA GLY A 34 -4.62 4.23 -6.61
C GLY A 34 -4.52 5.01 -5.30
N SER A 35 -3.84 4.43 -4.32
CA SER A 35 -3.72 4.97 -2.95
C SER A 35 -2.55 5.94 -2.73
N GLY A 36 -1.87 6.40 -3.78
CA GLY A 36 -0.71 7.30 -3.66
C GLY A 36 -0.97 8.59 -2.86
N PRO A 37 -2.12 9.30 -3.00
CA PRO A 37 -2.44 10.43 -2.14
C PRO A 37 -2.55 10.08 -0.65
N VAL A 38 -3.08 8.90 -0.32
CA VAL A 38 -3.22 8.44 1.06
C VAL A 38 -1.84 8.13 1.64
N LEU A 39 -0.98 7.47 0.87
CA LEU A 39 0.41 7.22 1.24
C LEU A 39 1.17 8.53 1.48
N ALA A 40 1.07 9.48 0.56
CA ALA A 40 1.70 10.80 0.69
C ALA A 40 1.22 11.55 1.94
N TYR A 41 -0.07 11.47 2.25
CA TYR A 41 -0.64 12.06 3.47
C TYR A 41 -0.11 11.40 4.74
N ILE A 42 -0.07 10.08 4.80
CA ILE A 42 0.47 9.33 5.95
C ILE A 42 1.93 9.71 6.18
N LEU A 43 2.76 9.65 5.14
CA LEU A 43 4.18 9.97 5.24
C LEU A 43 4.41 11.45 5.60
N GLY A 44 3.61 12.37 5.07
CA GLY A 44 3.68 13.78 5.45
C GLY A 44 3.30 14.06 6.92
N ILE A 45 2.47 13.22 7.53
CA ILE A 45 2.24 13.24 8.98
C ILE A 45 3.44 12.63 9.70
N MET A 46 3.87 11.43 9.32
CA MET A 46 4.94 10.68 10.00
C MET A 46 6.28 11.43 9.99
N ASP A 47 6.58 12.17 8.93
CA ASP A 47 7.76 13.03 8.80
C ASP A 47 7.88 14.02 9.97
N LYS A 48 6.75 14.44 10.55
CA LYS A 48 6.71 15.39 11.67
C LYS A 48 6.88 14.76 13.06
N PHE A 49 6.80 13.43 13.18
CA PHE A 49 6.78 12.73 14.47
C PHE A 49 8.02 11.84 14.70
N ARG A 50 9.15 12.15 14.05
CA ARG A 50 10.37 11.34 14.14
C ARG A 50 10.90 11.27 15.58
N SER A 51 10.87 10.05 16.14
CA SER A 51 11.62 9.67 17.33
C SER A 51 12.89 8.94 16.91
N GLU A 52 14.02 9.29 17.52
CA GLU A 52 15.36 8.79 17.17
C GLU A 52 15.59 7.31 17.48
N ASN A 53 14.70 6.66 18.24
CA ASN A 53 14.94 5.31 18.72
C ASN A 53 14.11 4.23 18.02
N GLU A 54 14.77 3.08 17.91
CA GLU A 54 14.34 1.73 17.47
C GLU A 54 14.35 1.41 15.97
N SER A 55 14.98 0.25 15.73
CA SER A 55 15.32 -0.40 14.47
C SER A 55 14.70 -1.80 14.46
N CYS A 56 13.87 -2.10 13.47
CA CYS A 56 13.38 -3.46 13.24
C CYS A 56 13.15 -3.69 11.74
N LEU A 57 13.97 -4.53 11.13
CA LEU A 57 13.78 -5.04 9.77
C LEU A 57 13.44 -6.54 9.87
N PRO A 58 12.35 -7.01 9.25
CA PRO A 58 12.04 -8.44 9.16
C PRO A 58 12.69 -9.11 7.92
N ASP A 59 13.22 -10.31 8.13
CA ASP A 59 13.91 -11.16 7.16
C ASP A 59 12.99 -12.27 6.61
N ASN A 60 12.16 -11.99 5.60
CA ASN A 60 11.59 -12.95 4.62
C ASN A 60 10.30 -12.42 3.96
N ILE A 61 10.17 -12.54 2.63
CA ILE A 61 8.98 -12.06 1.91
C ILE A 61 8.56 -13.07 0.82
N THR A 62 7.33 -13.59 0.90
CA THR A 62 6.70 -14.36 -0.19
C THR A 62 5.17 -14.33 -0.09
N THR A 63 4.48 -14.16 -1.24
CA THR A 63 3.27 -14.88 -1.74
C THR A 63 2.09 -14.03 -2.25
N LEU A 64 1.49 -14.56 -3.34
CA LEU A 64 0.43 -14.10 -4.25
C LEU A 64 -1.01 -14.18 -3.72
N HIS A 65 -1.93 -13.44 -4.36
CA HIS A 65 -3.33 -13.86 -4.47
C HIS A 65 -3.46 -14.95 -5.55
N SER A 66 -3.84 -16.16 -5.15
CA SER A 66 -3.90 -17.31 -6.04
C SER A 66 -5.15 -17.29 -6.95
N PHE A 67 -4.91 -17.31 -8.27
CA PHE A 67 -5.84 -17.62 -9.38
C PHE A 67 -7.00 -16.64 -9.71
N GLY A 68 -6.97 -15.38 -9.23
CA GLY A 68 -7.85 -14.31 -9.73
C GLY A 68 -9.35 -14.62 -9.62
N SER A 69 -10.09 -14.55 -10.73
CA SER A 69 -11.53 -14.87 -10.74
C SER A 69 -11.84 -16.36 -10.93
N LEU A 70 -10.82 -17.22 -11.04
CA LEU A 70 -10.95 -18.64 -11.40
C LEU A 70 -11.59 -18.89 -12.78
N VAL A 71 -11.74 -17.85 -13.61
CA VAL A 71 -12.28 -17.94 -14.97
C VAL A 71 -11.13 -17.89 -15.96
N ARG A 72 -11.10 -18.85 -16.89
CA ARG A 72 -10.12 -18.90 -17.97
C ARG A 72 -10.79 -18.64 -19.32
N THR A 73 -10.14 -17.86 -20.17
CA THR A 73 -10.55 -17.75 -21.58
C THR A 73 -10.28 -19.06 -22.32
N LYS A 74 -10.90 -19.22 -23.49
CA LYS A 74 -10.60 -20.36 -24.39
C LYS A 74 -9.12 -20.43 -24.76
N SER A 75 -8.44 -19.29 -24.85
CA SER A 75 -7.01 -19.19 -25.15
C SER A 75 -6.08 -19.48 -23.97
N GLY A 76 -6.61 -19.70 -22.75
CA GLY A 76 -5.78 -20.03 -21.59
C GLY A 76 -5.48 -18.86 -20.65
N VAL A 77 -5.97 -17.66 -20.93
CA VAL A 77 -5.75 -16.47 -20.09
C VAL A 77 -6.67 -16.55 -18.86
N LEU A 78 -6.08 -16.47 -17.67
CA LEU A 78 -6.84 -16.35 -16.41
C LEU A 78 -7.29 -14.90 -16.22
N LEU A 79 -8.57 -14.72 -15.93
CA LEU A 79 -9.14 -13.41 -15.65
C LEU A 79 -8.91 -13.03 -14.19
N ASN A 80 -8.63 -11.74 -13.96
CA ASN A 80 -8.51 -11.20 -12.61
C ASN A 80 -9.91 -11.02 -11.98
N ASN A 81 -9.92 -10.80 -10.68
CA ASN A 81 -11.10 -10.47 -9.89
C ASN A 81 -11.10 -9.02 -9.38
N GLN A 82 -10.44 -8.08 -10.08
CA GLN A 82 -10.27 -6.69 -9.60
C GLN A 82 -11.60 -5.97 -9.37
N MET A 83 -12.67 -6.40 -10.03
CA MET A 83 -14.02 -5.86 -9.81
C MET A 83 -14.52 -6.05 -8.35
N ASP A 84 -13.93 -6.95 -7.58
CA ASP A 84 -14.23 -7.14 -6.14
C ASP A 84 -13.80 -5.94 -5.28
N ASP A 85 -12.89 -5.09 -5.78
CA ASP A 85 -12.44 -3.88 -5.07
C ASP A 85 -13.52 -2.78 -5.01
N PHE A 86 -14.63 -2.91 -5.76
CA PHE A 86 -15.74 -1.98 -5.64
C PHE A 86 -16.46 -2.14 -4.29
N SER A 87 -16.78 -1.00 -3.67
CA SER A 87 -17.59 -0.98 -2.45
C SER A 87 -19.03 -1.42 -2.73
N ARG A 88 -19.59 -2.18 -1.79
CA ARG A 88 -20.99 -2.61 -1.80
C ARG A 88 -21.76 -1.88 -0.71
N PRO A 89 -22.90 -1.23 -1.01
CA PRO A 89 -23.69 -0.54 -0.01
C PRO A 89 -24.01 -1.45 1.19
N GLY A 90 -23.71 -0.98 2.41
CA GLY A 90 -24.01 -1.69 3.65
C GLY A 90 -23.17 -2.93 3.95
N LYS A 91 -22.15 -3.27 3.14
CA LYS A 91 -21.27 -4.42 3.40
C LYS A 91 -19.80 -4.00 3.47
N PRO A 92 -19.08 -4.34 4.55
CA PRO A 92 -17.64 -4.16 4.59
C PRO A 92 -16.93 -5.09 3.59
N ASN A 93 -15.69 -4.73 3.24
CA ASN A 93 -14.84 -5.60 2.41
C ASN A 93 -14.25 -6.76 3.23
N VAL A 94 -13.46 -7.62 2.59
CA VAL A 94 -12.81 -8.79 3.25
C VAL A 94 -11.81 -8.40 4.35
N TYR A 95 -11.42 -7.13 4.40
CA TYR A 95 -10.55 -6.54 5.42
C TYR A 95 -11.32 -5.78 6.51
N GLY A 96 -12.66 -5.84 6.51
CA GLY A 96 -13.51 -5.15 7.49
C GLY A 96 -13.70 -3.65 7.24
N LEU A 97 -13.19 -3.09 6.13
CA LEU A 97 -13.34 -1.67 5.82
C LEU A 97 -14.77 -1.35 5.37
N ALA A 98 -15.30 -0.25 5.91
CA ALA A 98 -16.63 0.25 5.56
C ALA A 98 -16.71 0.68 4.08
N PRO A 99 -17.89 0.54 3.45
CA PRO A 99 -18.03 0.86 2.03
C PRO A 99 -18.04 2.38 1.78
N SER A 100 -17.41 2.80 0.67
CA SER A 100 -17.41 4.19 0.22
C SER A 100 -18.31 4.40 -0.98
N LYS A 101 -19.24 5.37 -0.91
CA LYS A 101 -20.11 5.75 -2.04
C LYS A 101 -19.31 6.15 -3.28
N ALA A 102 -18.18 6.82 -3.08
CA ALA A 102 -17.27 7.23 -4.15
C ALA A 102 -16.65 6.03 -4.89
N ASN A 103 -16.65 4.84 -4.29
CA ASN A 103 -16.15 3.60 -4.86
C ASN A 103 -17.27 2.59 -5.15
N PHE A 104 -18.52 3.03 -5.35
CA PHE A 104 -19.57 2.15 -5.87
C PHE A 104 -19.35 1.84 -7.36
N ILE A 105 -19.76 0.63 -7.75
CA ILE A 105 -19.65 0.11 -9.12
C ILE A 105 -20.54 0.92 -10.08
N VAL A 106 -19.94 1.31 -11.20
CA VAL A 106 -20.61 1.98 -12.33
C VAL A 106 -19.96 1.47 -13.62
N PRO A 107 -20.70 1.29 -14.73
CA PRO A 107 -20.13 0.86 -16.00
C PRO A 107 -18.94 1.75 -16.45
N GLY A 108 -17.88 1.13 -16.95
CA GLY A 108 -16.66 1.82 -17.44
C GLY A 108 -15.77 2.45 -16.35
N LYS A 109 -16.20 2.47 -15.09
CA LYS A 109 -15.40 2.99 -13.98
C LYS A 109 -14.33 1.96 -13.58
N ARG A 110 -13.16 2.45 -13.18
CA ARG A 110 -12.11 1.62 -12.55
C ARG A 110 -12.35 1.55 -11.03
N PRO A 111 -12.24 0.37 -10.41
CA PRO A 111 -12.33 0.26 -8.96
C PRO A 111 -11.16 0.97 -8.27
N MET A 112 -11.38 1.42 -7.03
CA MET A 112 -10.31 1.93 -6.17
C MET A 112 -9.32 0.81 -5.85
N SER A 113 -8.02 1.09 -5.95
CA SER A 113 -6.97 0.13 -5.63
C SER A 113 -6.16 0.59 -4.43
N SER A 114 -5.85 -0.33 -3.53
CA SER A 114 -4.93 -0.09 -2.41
C SER A 114 -3.46 -0.02 -2.82
N MET A 115 -3.15 -0.33 -4.09
CA MET A 115 -1.80 -0.22 -4.63
C MET A 115 -1.32 1.23 -4.58
N ALA A 116 -0.14 1.41 -3.99
CA ALA A 116 0.55 2.70 -3.90
C ALA A 116 2.04 2.53 -4.22
N PRO A 117 2.42 2.04 -5.42
CA PRO A 117 3.82 2.02 -5.79
C PRO A 117 4.38 3.45 -5.75
N MET A 118 5.61 3.58 -5.27
CA MET A 118 6.25 4.86 -5.06
C MET A 118 7.72 4.83 -5.47
N VAL A 119 8.22 6.00 -5.82
CA VAL A 119 9.63 6.25 -6.10
C VAL A 119 10.05 7.50 -5.31
N ILE A 120 11.17 7.41 -4.60
CA ILE A 120 11.82 8.55 -3.95
C ILE A 120 13.03 8.95 -4.79
N VAL A 121 13.15 10.24 -5.03
CA VAL A 121 14.22 10.86 -5.80
C VAL A 121 14.84 11.97 -4.95
N ASP A 122 16.16 12.14 -5.01
CA ASP A 122 16.84 13.27 -4.37
C ASP A 122 16.76 14.56 -5.21
N ASP A 123 17.30 15.65 -4.67
CA ASP A 123 17.37 16.95 -5.36
C ASP A 123 18.23 16.93 -6.64
N SER A 124 19.12 15.94 -6.80
CA SER A 124 19.92 15.76 -8.01
C SER A 124 19.16 15.05 -9.15
N GLY A 125 18.01 14.45 -8.83
CA GLY A 125 17.21 13.67 -9.76
C GLY A 125 17.53 12.18 -9.77
N GLU A 126 18.40 11.71 -8.88
CA GLU A 126 18.76 10.29 -8.78
C GLU A 126 17.70 9.51 -8.02
N VAL A 127 17.36 8.32 -8.52
CA VAL A 127 16.42 7.43 -7.82
C VAL A 127 17.10 6.84 -6.61
N GLN A 128 16.49 7.11 -5.47
CA GLN A 128 16.96 6.73 -4.17
C GLN A 128 16.28 5.40 -3.78
N LEU A 129 14.94 5.30 -3.88
CA LEU A 129 14.17 4.11 -3.50
C LEU A 129 13.01 3.93 -4.46
N ALA A 130 12.75 2.70 -4.87
CA ALA A 130 11.51 2.31 -5.53
C ALA A 130 10.85 1.21 -4.71
N MET A 131 9.57 1.41 -4.37
CA MET A 131 8.85 0.49 -3.51
C MET A 131 7.44 0.24 -4.01
N GLY A 132 7.00 -0.99 -3.91
CA GLY A 132 5.61 -1.40 -4.14
C GLY A 132 5.24 -2.49 -3.16
N GLY A 133 3.97 -2.90 -3.13
CA GLY A 133 3.53 -3.92 -2.19
C GLY A 133 2.32 -4.70 -2.66
N THR A 134 2.10 -5.84 -2.02
CA THR A 134 0.92 -6.70 -2.14
C THR A 134 0.29 -6.88 -0.74
N GLY A 135 -0.87 -7.55 -0.66
CA GLY A 135 -1.63 -7.71 0.59
C GLY A 135 -2.94 -6.92 0.64
N GLY A 136 -3.44 -6.43 -0.49
CA GLY A 136 -4.74 -5.75 -0.61
C GLY A 136 -4.82 -4.45 0.20
N SER A 137 -5.85 -4.29 1.05
CA SER A 137 -6.08 -3.04 1.81
C SER A 137 -4.93 -2.63 2.75
N LEU A 138 -3.98 -3.52 2.96
CA LEU A 138 -2.82 -3.34 3.82
C LEU A 138 -1.62 -2.72 3.08
N ILE A 139 -1.60 -2.72 1.74
CA ILE A 139 -0.46 -2.24 0.94
C ILE A 139 -0.03 -0.82 1.34
N THR A 140 -0.98 0.11 1.48
CA THR A 140 -0.69 1.52 1.74
C THR A 140 0.00 1.75 3.09
N SER A 141 -0.48 1.10 4.15
CA SER A 141 0.13 1.23 5.49
C SER A 141 1.47 0.51 5.57
N GLY A 142 1.65 -0.58 4.83
CA GLY A 142 2.89 -1.36 4.80
C GLY A 142 4.02 -0.57 4.19
N ILE A 143 3.78 -0.05 2.98
CA ILE A 143 4.74 0.82 2.29
C ILE A 143 5.10 2.04 3.16
N ALA A 144 4.12 2.66 3.83
CA ALA A 144 4.37 3.81 4.69
C ALA A 144 5.35 3.47 5.82
N LEU A 145 5.13 2.34 6.48
CA LEU A 145 6.02 1.88 7.53
C LEU A 145 7.40 1.48 7.00
N ASP A 146 7.45 0.71 5.92
CA ASP A 146 8.69 0.28 5.26
C ASP A 146 9.58 1.46 4.92
N THR A 147 8.96 2.50 4.36
CA THR A 147 9.65 3.75 4.01
C THR A 147 10.29 4.39 5.23
N VAL A 148 9.60 4.44 6.37
CA VAL A 148 10.13 5.04 7.61
C VAL A 148 11.24 4.19 8.21
N THR A 149 11.10 2.87 8.19
CA THR A 149 12.11 1.94 8.71
C THR A 149 13.39 1.96 7.86
N LEU A 150 13.26 1.80 6.56
CA LEU A 150 14.40 1.71 5.64
C LEU A 150 15.16 3.02 5.53
N HIS A 151 14.46 4.16 5.62
CA HIS A 151 15.13 5.45 5.61
C HIS A 151 16.15 5.61 6.76
N LYS A 152 15.88 5.04 7.95
CA LYS A 152 16.84 5.10 9.06
C LYS A 152 18.17 4.37 8.76
N HIS A 153 18.16 3.45 7.80
CA HIS A 153 19.33 2.67 7.38
C HIS A 153 19.75 2.99 5.95
N TRP A 154 19.37 4.18 5.47
CA TRP A 154 19.75 4.68 4.17
C TRP A 154 21.24 5.03 4.17
N ASP A 155 22.07 4.13 3.66
CA ASP A 155 23.48 4.39 3.41
C ASP A 155 23.77 4.22 1.91
N GLU A 156 24.97 4.57 1.44
CA GLU A 156 25.33 4.59 0.00
C GLU A 156 25.10 3.25 -0.75
N ARG A 157 24.86 2.15 -0.02
CA ARG A 157 24.54 0.82 -0.58
C ARG A 157 23.05 0.51 -0.71
N THR A 158 22.16 1.33 -0.16
CA THR A 158 20.72 1.02 -0.02
C THR A 158 19.88 1.55 -1.20
N ARG A 159 20.42 1.51 -2.43
CA ARG A 159 19.63 1.67 -3.67
C ARG A 159 18.79 0.41 -3.90
N VAL A 160 17.74 0.24 -3.10
CA VAL A 160 16.95 -0.99 -3.10
C VAL A 160 15.65 -0.77 -3.88
N ILE A 161 15.38 -1.66 -4.83
CA ILE A 161 14.02 -1.86 -5.35
C ILE A 161 13.37 -2.86 -4.40
N VAL A 162 12.57 -2.37 -3.46
CA VAL A 162 11.92 -3.21 -2.45
C VAL A 162 10.51 -3.54 -2.92
N GLU A 163 10.24 -4.83 -3.17
CA GLU A 163 8.87 -5.32 -3.24
C GLU A 163 8.38 -5.56 -1.79
N ALA A 164 7.92 -4.49 -1.15
CA ALA A 164 7.39 -4.42 0.21
C ALA A 164 6.00 -5.10 0.30
N ALA A 165 6.00 -6.43 0.19
CA ALA A 165 4.80 -7.23 0.12
C ALA A 165 4.17 -7.58 1.49
N GLN A 166 4.85 -7.35 2.62
CA GLN A 166 4.46 -8.07 3.83
C GLN A 166 4.49 -7.31 5.15
N MET A 167 4.98 -6.06 5.22
CA MET A 167 4.92 -5.36 6.50
C MET A 167 3.50 -5.18 7.01
N ALA A 168 2.54 -4.80 6.17
CA ALA A 168 1.20 -4.54 6.71
C ALA A 168 0.39 -5.77 7.11
N ARG A 169 0.63 -6.95 6.52
CA ARG A 169 -0.05 -8.19 6.93
C ARG A 169 0.55 -8.71 8.23
N GLU A 170 1.86 -8.62 8.39
CA GLU A 170 2.52 -8.93 9.65
C GLU A 170 2.32 -7.83 10.70
N GLN A 171 2.01 -6.58 10.35
CA GLN A 171 1.77 -5.46 11.26
C GLN A 171 0.32 -5.33 11.76
N VAL A 172 -0.67 -5.65 10.94
CA VAL A 172 -2.02 -5.90 11.48
C VAL A 172 -1.98 -7.13 12.39
N THR A 173 -1.05 -8.05 12.14
CA THR A 173 -0.66 -9.07 13.10
C THR A 173 0.19 -8.44 14.23
N CYS A 174 1.09 -7.48 14.07
CA CYS A 174 1.75 -6.82 15.20
C CYS A 174 0.77 -6.12 16.16
N ILE A 175 -0.43 -5.74 15.69
CA ILE A 175 -1.53 -5.24 16.53
C ILE A 175 -2.42 -6.39 17.08
N SER A 176 -2.52 -7.55 16.39
CA SER A 176 -3.44 -8.65 16.75
C SER A 176 -2.82 -10.04 17.10
N LYS A 177 -1.59 -10.36 16.67
CA LYS A 177 -0.63 -11.36 17.20
C LYS A 177 0.86 -10.89 17.07
N PRO A 178 1.60 -10.75 18.18
CA PRO A 178 2.91 -10.09 18.21
C PRO A 178 4.01 -10.94 17.56
N SER A 179 4.54 -10.50 16.42
CA SER A 179 5.88 -10.90 15.94
C SER A 179 6.92 -9.78 16.07
N VAL A 180 6.49 -8.57 16.45
CA VAL A 180 7.29 -7.58 17.17
C VAL A 180 6.68 -7.53 18.57
N SER A 181 7.40 -7.98 19.59
CA SER A 181 6.86 -7.99 20.96
C SER A 181 6.84 -6.56 21.50
N LEU A 182 5.77 -5.81 21.22
CA LEU A 182 5.40 -4.70 22.08
C LEU A 182 5.30 -5.27 23.50
N SER A 183 5.99 -4.64 24.45
CA SER A 183 5.88 -5.04 25.84
C SER A 183 4.42 -4.93 26.29
N GLU A 184 4.00 -5.78 27.24
CA GLU A 184 2.68 -5.69 27.89
C GLU A 184 2.38 -4.27 28.40
N LYS A 185 3.43 -3.52 28.76
CA LYS A 185 3.33 -2.13 29.21
C LYS A 185 2.90 -1.19 28.08
N GLU A 186 3.43 -1.36 26.87
CA GLU A 186 3.10 -0.55 25.70
C GLU A 186 1.69 -0.87 25.19
N LEU A 187 1.31 -2.15 25.18
CA LEU A 187 -0.06 -2.55 24.82
C LEU A 187 -1.10 -1.95 25.78
N ARG A 188 -0.86 -2.03 27.10
CA ARG A 188 -1.74 -1.43 28.11
C ARG A 188 -1.78 0.09 28.01
N PHE A 189 -0.65 0.71 27.68
CA PHE A 189 -0.59 2.15 27.42
C PHE A 189 -1.51 2.52 26.25
N LEU A 190 -1.43 1.79 25.12
CA LEU A 190 -2.27 2.04 23.95
C LEU A 190 -3.76 1.74 24.20
N GLU A 191 -4.08 0.68 24.94
CA GLU A 191 -5.45 0.38 25.37
C GLU A 191 -6.03 1.52 26.23
N GLY A 192 -5.20 2.19 27.04
CA GLY A 192 -5.57 3.39 27.80
C GLY A 192 -6.01 4.57 26.93
N PHE A 193 -5.60 4.62 25.67
CA PHE A 193 -6.06 5.60 24.67
C PHE A 193 -7.20 5.08 23.77
N GLY A 194 -7.75 3.90 24.08
CA GLY A 194 -8.90 3.32 23.37
C GLY A 194 -8.55 2.49 22.13
N ALA A 195 -7.27 2.14 21.92
CA ALA A 195 -6.89 1.15 20.92
C ALA A 195 -7.52 -0.21 21.28
N ARG A 196 -8.12 -0.89 20.31
CA ARG A 196 -8.70 -2.24 20.48
C ARG A 196 -7.97 -3.24 19.58
N LYS A 197 -7.81 -4.46 20.07
CA LYS A 197 -7.32 -5.62 19.31
C LYS A 197 -8.17 -5.92 18.08
#